data_AF-A0A7C7H159-F1
#
_entry.id   AF-A0A7C7H159-F1
#
_cell.length_a   1.000
_cell.length_b   1.000
_cell.length_c   1.000
_cell.angle_alpha   90.00
_cell.angle_beta   90.00
_cell.angle_gamma   90.00
#
_symmetry.space_group_name_H-M   'P 1'
#
loop_
_entity.id
_entity.type
_entity.pdbx_description
1 polymer ?
#
loop_
_entity_poly.entity_id
_entity_poly.type
_entity_poly.pdbx_seq_one_letter_code
_entity_poly.pdbx_strand_id
1 'polypeptide(L)'
;MGDQHLHFPIERFSYSHAPQLVRKIWKLANKLNLPAFDQSLGYTIYDDHVPLWENANIPAIDIIDFDYPHEYDNYWHTLEDTPDKCSAGSLEQVGILLTYHIYGIE
;
A
#
# COMPACT_ATOMS: atom_id res chain seq x y z
N MET A 1 2.13 -5.56 -3.37
CA MET A 1 1.30 -4.97 -4.45
C MET A 1 0.64 -6.02 -5.34
N GLY A 2 1.39 -6.97 -5.91
CA GLY A 2 0.85 -7.96 -6.84
C GLY A 2 0.25 -9.21 -6.20
N ASP A 3 0.55 -9.48 -4.93
CA ASP A 3 0.26 -10.75 -4.24
C ASP A 3 -1.20 -11.23 -4.38
N GLN A 4 -1.41 -12.55 -4.47
CA GLN A 4 -2.72 -13.19 -4.49
C GLN A 4 -3.51 -13.03 -3.19
N HIS A 5 -2.83 -12.85 -2.04
CA HIS A 5 -3.43 -12.68 -0.72
C HIS A 5 -3.26 -11.26 -0.18
N LEU A 6 -3.23 -10.28 -1.10
CA LEU A 6 -2.87 -8.89 -0.85
C LEU A 6 -3.53 -8.27 0.39
N HIS A 7 -2.70 -7.71 1.27
CA HIS A 7 -3.13 -6.96 2.45
C HIS A 7 -2.29 -5.69 2.64
N PHE A 8 -2.95 -4.56 2.88
CA PHE A 8 -2.32 -3.25 3.04
C PHE A 8 -2.76 -2.56 4.33
N PRO A 9 -2.10 -2.84 5.46
CA PRO A 9 -2.16 -1.97 6.62
C PRO A 9 -1.52 -0.61 6.32
N ILE A 10 -1.83 0.40 7.13
CA ILE A 10 -1.23 1.72 7.01
C ILE A 10 0.22 1.69 7.52
N GLU A 11 1.18 2.01 6.65
CA GLU A 11 2.59 2.16 7.01
C GLU A 11 2.80 3.39 7.93
N ARG A 12 3.59 3.22 8.99
CA ARG A 12 3.69 4.17 10.10
C ARG A 12 4.43 5.46 9.76
N PHE A 13 5.48 5.44 8.93
CA PHE A 13 6.12 6.67 8.46
C PHE A 13 5.18 7.46 7.56
N SER A 14 4.43 6.80 6.69
CA SER A 14 3.39 7.40 5.84
C SER A 14 2.34 8.11 6.69
N TYR A 15 1.85 7.45 7.75
CA TYR A 15 0.91 8.08 8.67
C TYR A 15 1.51 9.25 9.44
N SER A 16 2.78 9.16 9.82
CA SER A 16 3.46 10.21 10.60
C SER A 16 3.81 11.44 9.74
N HIS A 17 4.31 11.22 8.53
CA HIS A 17 4.80 12.25 7.60
C HIS A 17 3.67 12.86 6.77
N ALA A 18 2.70 12.05 6.32
CA ALA A 18 1.61 12.49 5.45
C ALA A 18 0.21 12.04 5.94
N PRO A 19 -0.19 12.33 7.20
CA PRO A 19 -1.42 11.82 7.80
C PRO A 19 -2.72 12.23 7.08
N GLN A 20 -2.70 13.38 6.39
CA GLN A 20 -3.85 13.84 5.62
C GLN A 20 -4.01 13.04 4.33
N LEU A 21 -2.89 12.74 3.65
CA LEU A 21 -2.87 11.95 2.42
C LEU A 21 -3.27 10.50 2.70
N VAL A 22 -2.71 9.88 3.74
CA VAL A 22 -3.10 8.53 4.18
C VAL A 22 -4.61 8.45 4.43
N ARG A 23 -5.16 9.36 5.24
CA ARG A 23 -6.60 9.38 5.54
C ARG A 23 -7.45 9.55 4.28
N LYS A 24 -7.01 10.38 3.34
CA LYS A 24 -7.71 10.57 2.06
C LYS A 24 -7.74 9.27 1.25
N ILE A 25 -6.60 8.59 1.13
CA ILE A 25 -6.43 7.37 0.34
C ILE A 25 -7.21 6.20 0.95
N TRP A 26 -7.04 5.91 2.25
CA TRP A 26 -7.74 4.79 2.89
C TRP A 26 -9.26 5.03 3.00
N LYS A 27 -9.71 6.29 3.17
CA LYS A 27 -11.13 6.61 3.11
C LYS A 27 -11.71 6.36 1.71
N LEU A 28 -10.96 6.69 0.66
CA LEU A 28 -11.37 6.42 -0.72
C LEU A 28 -11.42 4.92 -0.99
N ALA A 29 -10.41 4.15 -0.56
CA ALA A 29 -10.41 2.70 -0.70
C ALA A 29 -11.63 2.05 -0.03
N ASN A 30 -11.98 2.51 1.18
CA ASN A 30 -13.19 2.06 1.88
C ASN A 30 -14.47 2.44 1.13
N LYS A 31 -14.57 3.64 0.56
CA LYS A 31 -15.72 4.08 -0.27
C LYS A 31 -15.89 3.20 -1.51
N LEU A 32 -14.78 2.77 -2.10
CA LEU A 32 -14.74 1.91 -3.30
C LEU A 32 -14.87 0.42 -2.99
N ASN A 33 -15.03 0.04 -1.71
CA ASN A 33 -15.09 -1.35 -1.25
C ASN A 33 -13.89 -2.19 -1.70
N LEU A 34 -12.67 -1.64 -1.59
CA LEU A 34 -11.43 -2.34 -1.94
C LEU A 34 -10.89 -3.12 -0.72
N PRO A 35 -11.08 -4.45 -0.63
CA PRO A 35 -10.86 -5.21 0.59
C PRO A 35 -9.40 -5.32 1.02
N ALA A 36 -8.43 -5.13 0.13
CA ALA A 36 -7.01 -5.20 0.48
C ALA A 36 -6.58 -4.07 1.46
N PHE A 37 -7.31 -2.94 1.49
CA PHE A 37 -6.90 -1.76 2.26
C PHE A 37 -7.45 -1.79 3.69
N ASP A 38 -6.61 -2.18 4.65
CA ASP A 38 -6.92 -2.23 6.07
C ASP A 38 -6.57 -0.91 6.76
N GLN A 39 -7.49 -0.39 7.59
CA GLN A 39 -7.32 0.86 8.34
C GLN A 39 -6.49 0.69 9.63
N SER A 40 -5.99 -0.51 9.91
CA SER A 40 -5.04 -0.75 10.99
C SER A 40 -3.66 -0.15 10.69
N LEU A 41 -2.91 0.22 11.74
CA LEU A 41 -1.52 0.67 11.61
C LEU A 41 -0.59 -0.54 11.60
N GLY A 42 0.17 -0.70 10.52
CA GLY A 42 1.20 -1.73 10.34
C GLY A 42 2.55 -1.34 10.94
N TYR A 43 3.64 -1.74 10.29
CA TYR A 43 5.01 -1.47 10.73
C TYR A 43 5.53 -0.12 10.21
N THR A 44 6.72 0.27 10.70
CA THR A 44 7.55 1.32 10.08
C THR A 44 8.49 0.67 9.08
N ILE A 45 8.49 1.10 7.82
CA ILE A 45 9.42 0.63 6.80
C ILE A 45 10.19 1.81 6.23
N TYR A 46 11.52 1.69 6.20
CA TYR A 46 12.36 2.66 5.50
C TYR A 46 12.33 2.33 4.02
N ASP A 47 11.50 3.05 3.28
CA ASP A 47 11.36 2.98 1.81
C ASP A 47 11.54 4.38 1.22
N ASP A 48 11.43 4.52 -0.10
CA ASP A 48 11.67 5.75 -0.87
C ASP A 48 10.83 6.94 -0.40
N HIS A 49 9.66 6.72 0.21
CA HIS A 49 8.82 7.80 0.76
C HIS A 49 9.48 8.52 1.95
N VAL A 50 10.36 7.84 2.69
CA VAL A 50 11.06 8.44 3.84
C VAL A 50 12.04 9.53 3.39
N PRO A 51 13.03 9.30 2.51
CA PRO A 51 13.91 10.36 2.04
C PRO A 51 13.19 11.42 1.20
N LEU A 52 12.10 11.09 0.49
CA LEU A 52 11.25 12.09 -0.18
C LEU A 52 10.67 13.10 0.81
N TRP A 53 10.25 12.63 1.99
CA TRP A 53 9.82 13.51 3.07
C TRP A 53 11.01 14.22 3.74
N GLU A 54 11.99 13.47 4.26
CA GLU A 54 13.04 14.03 5.12
C GLU A 54 13.96 15.01 4.39
N ASN A 55 14.30 14.74 3.13
CA ASN A 55 15.28 15.52 2.38
C ASN A 55 14.65 16.51 1.40
N ALA A 56 13.49 16.18 0.83
CA ALA A 56 12.82 17.00 -0.17
C ALA A 56 11.54 17.68 0.35
N ASN A 57 11.09 17.35 1.56
CA ASN A 57 9.85 17.86 2.16
C ASN A 57 8.61 17.62 1.26
N ILE A 58 8.60 16.50 0.56
CA ILE A 58 7.48 16.06 -0.29
C ILE A 58 6.64 15.07 0.51
N PRO A 59 5.35 15.36 0.80
CA PRO A 59 4.46 14.40 1.42
C PRO A 59 4.28 13.18 0.51
N ALA A 60 4.77 12.03 0.95
CA ALA A 60 4.65 10.76 0.26
C ALA A 60 4.06 9.70 1.19
N ILE A 61 3.38 8.72 0.62
CA ILE A 61 2.87 7.55 1.33
C ILE A 61 3.34 6.30 0.62
N ASP A 62 3.50 5.24 1.37
CA ASP A 62 3.81 3.92 0.87
C ASP A 62 2.59 2.99 1.03
N ILE A 63 2.28 2.27 -0.04
CA ILE A 63 1.21 1.26 -0.10
C ILE A 63 1.91 -0.09 -0.25
N ILE A 64 2.18 -0.71 0.89
CA ILE A 64 3.06 -1.86 1.01
C ILE A 64 2.39 -2.99 1.78
N ASP A 65 2.65 -4.21 1.33
CA ASP A 65 2.29 -5.43 2.02
C ASP A 65 3.51 -5.87 2.85
N PHE A 66 3.33 -6.01 4.17
CA PHE A 66 4.44 -6.34 5.07
C PHE A 66 4.72 -7.83 5.15
N ASP A 67 3.70 -8.64 4.91
CA ASP A 67 3.70 -10.06 5.18
C ASP A 67 3.35 -10.76 3.87
N TYR A 68 4.15 -10.61 2.82
CA TYR A 68 3.87 -11.20 1.50
C TYR A 68 4.28 -12.68 1.45
N PRO A 69 3.36 -13.67 1.45
CA PRO A 69 1.89 -13.55 1.39
C PRO A 69 1.14 -13.59 2.74
N HIS A 70 1.77 -14.05 3.84
CA HIS A 70 1.23 -13.88 5.20
C HIS A 70 2.29 -14.08 6.29
N GLU A 71 1.95 -13.86 7.57
CA GLU A 71 2.90 -13.86 8.70
C GLU A 71 3.80 -15.11 8.85
N TYR A 72 3.39 -16.27 8.34
CA TYR A 72 4.14 -17.54 8.44
C TYR A 72 5.03 -17.89 7.24
N ASP A 73 4.81 -17.27 6.08
CA ASP A 73 5.57 -17.53 4.85
C ASP A 73 5.84 -16.20 4.16
N ASN A 74 7.06 -15.97 3.69
CA ASN A 74 7.41 -14.72 3.03
C ASN A 74 8.24 -14.96 1.74
N TYR A 75 7.74 -14.49 0.61
CA TYR A 75 8.40 -14.62 -0.70
C TYR A 75 9.31 -13.45 -1.02
N TRP A 76 9.23 -12.33 -0.29
CA TRP A 76 10.08 -11.18 -0.54
C TRP A 76 11.56 -11.55 -0.46
N HIS A 77 12.32 -11.19 -1.51
CA HIS A 77 13.74 -11.50 -1.66
C HIS A 77 14.08 -13.01 -1.64
N THR A 78 13.16 -13.87 -2.06
CA THR A 78 13.42 -15.29 -2.31
C THR A 78 13.37 -15.62 -3.81
N LEU A 79 13.65 -16.87 -4.18
CA LEU A 79 13.50 -17.33 -5.57
C LEU A 79 12.03 -17.60 -5.92
N GLU A 80 11.16 -17.56 -4.92
CA GLU A 80 9.73 -17.79 -4.98
C GLU A 80 8.95 -16.50 -5.24
N ASP A 81 9.62 -15.34 -5.27
CA ASP A 81 9.05 -14.08 -5.78
C ASP A 81 8.92 -14.12 -7.30
N THR A 82 7.94 -14.90 -7.75
CA THR A 82 7.70 -15.20 -9.15
C THR A 82 6.27 -14.81 -9.55
N PRO A 83 6.01 -14.54 -10.85
CA PRO A 83 4.70 -14.04 -11.30
C PRO A 83 3.49 -14.93 -10.98
N ASP A 84 3.69 -16.21 -10.67
CA ASP A 84 2.61 -17.10 -10.24
C ASP A 84 2.04 -16.76 -8.85
N LYS A 85 2.72 -15.89 -8.08
CA LYS A 85 2.21 -15.32 -6.82
C LYS A 85 1.36 -14.07 -7.04
N CYS A 86 1.36 -13.54 -8.25
CA CYS A 86 0.60 -12.32 -8.56
C CYS A 86 -0.86 -12.62 -8.92
N SER A 87 -1.73 -11.64 -8.72
CA SER A 87 -3.14 -11.67 -9.11
C SER A 87 -3.54 -10.40 -9.86
N ALA A 88 -4.27 -10.57 -10.96
CA ALA A 88 -4.87 -9.45 -11.69
C ALA A 88 -5.86 -8.66 -10.81
N GLY A 89 -6.62 -9.33 -9.94
CA GLY A 89 -7.55 -8.67 -9.03
C GLY A 89 -6.85 -7.82 -7.96
N SER A 90 -5.67 -8.24 -7.52
CA SER A 90 -4.83 -7.47 -6.58
C SER A 90 -4.32 -6.18 -7.22
N LEU A 91 -3.79 -6.29 -8.44
CA LEU A 91 -3.36 -5.13 -9.22
C LEU A 91 -4.53 -4.20 -9.58
N GLU A 92 -5.71 -4.75 -9.88
CA GLU A 92 -6.92 -3.99 -10.17
C GLU A 92 -7.34 -3.11 -9.00
N GLN A 93 -7.31 -3.62 -7.76
CA GLN A 93 -7.66 -2.82 -6.57
C GLN A 93 -6.75 -1.59 -6.43
N VAL A 94 -5.44 -1.76 -6.58
CA VAL A 94 -4.47 -0.65 -6.54
C VAL A 94 -4.71 0.33 -7.68
N GLY A 95 -4.92 -0.19 -8.90
CA GLY A 95 -5.18 0.62 -10.09
C GLY A 95 -6.45 1.46 -9.97
N ILE A 96 -7.55 0.86 -9.50
CA ILE A 96 -8.82 1.56 -9.22
C ILE A 96 -8.59 2.68 -8.22
N LEU A 97 -7.92 2.39 -7.09
CA LEU A 97 -7.71 3.41 -6.05
C LEU A 97 -6.93 4.61 -6.55
N LEU A 98 -5.79 4.36 -7.22
CA LEU A 98 -4.90 5.42 -7.67
C LEU A 98 -5.53 6.23 -8.81
N THR A 99 -6.21 5.58 -9.76
CA THR A 99 -6.87 6.30 -10.86
C THR A 99 -8.03 7.16 -10.35
N TYR A 100 -8.87 6.66 -9.45
CA TYR A 100 -9.92 7.47 -8.82
C TYR A 100 -9.34 8.65 -8.05
N HIS A 101 -8.24 8.46 -7.32
CA HIS A 101 -7.60 9.54 -6.57
C HIS A 101 -7.01 10.63 -7.48
N ILE A 102 -6.22 10.24 -8.48
CA ILE A 102 -5.49 11.16 -9.37
C ILE A 102 -6.44 11.94 -10.27
N TYR A 103 -7.46 11.27 -10.82
CA TYR A 103 -8.43 11.91 -11.71
C TYR A 103 -9.60 12.59 -10.98
N GLY A 104 -9.68 12.47 -9.65
CA GLY A 104 -10.75 13.07 -8.86
C GLY A 104 -12.13 12.49 -9.20
N ILE A 105 -12.18 11.21 -9.54
CA ILE A 105 -13.43 10.51 -9.86
C ILE A 105 -14.09 10.21 -8.51
N GLU A 106 -15.18 10.92 -8.20
CA GLU A 106 -15.97 10.70 -6.98
C GLU A 106 -17.21 9.83 -7.22
#